data_AF-A0A7D9JEJ5-F1
#
_entry.id   AF-A0A7D9JEJ5-F1
#
_cell.length_a   1.000
_cell.length_b   1.000
_cell.length_c   1.000
_cell.angle_alpha   90.00
_cell.angle_beta   90.00
_cell.angle_gamma   90.00
#
_symmetry.space_group_name_H-M   'P 1'
#
loop_
_entity.id
_entity.type
_entity.pdbx_description
1 polymer ?
#
loop_
_entity_poly.entity_id
_entity_poly.type
_entity_poly.pdbx_seq_one_letter_code
_entity_poly.pdbx_strand_id
1 'polypeptide(L)'
;MSCPPKSVFFEGVIQLRPSFEYLDRSKEKKPDTNDEGDSQDEDEEKPTALLVRFAKKETDHAKAQRLLSYQHMQKQMAEEPWTDVNYFGINHAKSVDERNLLFCQEMNTEVLEFDPSSSNYVERLMPSTAETSSASSPQPSNFTTMAHVRKLDIIDQVKTLLIHAKLMSFSEICSVLHPPANEQTVLKCIQQHAVLVQGSWVVKSELVYPKGKTSAFSCSTSETLCRARDYILYRFTQSRTIQRNDIISMVKLTENDVNDLIQQVATRSVNVGWEFKLPYDENFVQR
;
A
#
# COMPACT_ATOMS: atom_id res chain seq x y z
N MET A 1 -13.60 -43.65 -22.35
CA MET A 1 -13.04 -42.87 -21.24
C MET A 1 -11.99 -41.95 -21.84
N SER A 2 -12.36 -40.70 -22.10
CA SER A 2 -11.46 -39.71 -22.69
C SER A 2 -10.57 -39.16 -21.59
N CYS A 3 -9.24 -39.33 -21.72
CA CYS A 3 -8.28 -38.69 -20.84
C CYS A 3 -8.40 -37.15 -21.06
N PRO A 4 -8.45 -36.33 -20.01
CA PRO A 4 -8.43 -34.89 -20.18
C PRO A 4 -7.10 -34.45 -20.84
N PRO A 5 -7.09 -33.34 -21.59
CA PRO A 5 -5.88 -32.81 -22.22
C PRO A 5 -4.84 -32.52 -21.14
N LYS A 6 -3.68 -33.17 -21.22
CA LYS A 6 -2.54 -32.91 -20.35
C LYS A 6 -1.91 -31.58 -20.77
N SER A 7 -2.12 -30.54 -19.98
CA SER A 7 -1.33 -29.32 -20.08
C SER A 7 0.12 -29.64 -19.68
N VAL A 8 1.07 -29.31 -20.56
CA VAL A 8 2.49 -29.59 -20.32
C VAL A 8 3.12 -28.39 -19.63
N PHE A 9 3.57 -28.60 -18.39
CA PHE A 9 4.33 -27.64 -17.62
C PHE A 9 5.71 -28.21 -17.28
N PHE A 10 6.70 -27.33 -17.07
CA PHE A 10 7.98 -27.74 -16.53
C PHE A 10 7.83 -28.06 -15.05
N GLU A 11 8.08 -29.32 -14.67
CA GLU A 11 8.06 -29.75 -13.26
C GLU A 11 9.33 -29.32 -12.51
N GLY A 12 10.44 -29.17 -13.21
CA GLY A 12 11.69 -28.67 -12.64
C GLY A 12 12.71 -28.30 -13.70
N VAL A 13 13.65 -27.43 -13.31
CA VAL A 13 14.80 -27.04 -14.14
C VAL A 13 16.06 -27.44 -13.39
N ILE A 14 16.85 -28.33 -13.96
CA ILE A 14 18.04 -28.91 -13.33
C ILE A 14 19.27 -28.51 -14.16
N GLN A 15 20.35 -28.13 -13.47
CA GLN A 15 21.65 -27.87 -14.09
C GLN A 15 22.59 -29.05 -13.86
N LEU A 16 22.95 -29.76 -14.94
CA LEU A 16 23.97 -30.82 -14.88
C LEU A 16 25.37 -30.22 -14.99
N ARG A 17 26.27 -30.63 -14.09
CA ARG A 17 27.69 -30.23 -14.07
C ARG A 17 28.58 -31.46 -13.99
N PRO A 18 29.79 -31.45 -14.59
CA PRO A 18 30.76 -32.51 -14.38
C PRO A 18 31.09 -32.63 -12.88
N SER A 19 30.96 -33.84 -12.32
CA SER A 19 31.38 -34.14 -10.95
C SER A 19 32.86 -34.52 -10.93
N PHE A 20 33.60 -33.97 -9.96
CA PHE A 20 35.02 -34.24 -9.73
C PHE A 20 35.26 -35.05 -8.44
N GLU A 21 34.25 -35.71 -7.90
CA GLU A 21 34.34 -36.54 -6.67
C GLU A 21 35.49 -37.55 -6.68
N TYR A 22 35.90 -38.02 -7.86
CA TYR A 22 37.02 -38.93 -8.01
C TYR A 22 38.35 -38.33 -7.53
N LEU A 23 38.52 -37.01 -7.59
CA LEU A 23 39.70 -36.30 -7.07
C LEU A 23 39.72 -36.29 -5.54
N ASP A 24 38.56 -36.11 -4.90
CA ASP A 24 38.47 -36.09 -3.44
C ASP A 24 38.69 -37.47 -2.84
N ARG A 25 38.10 -38.52 -3.45
CA ARG A 25 38.34 -39.92 -3.05
C ARG A 25 39.82 -40.33 -3.21
N SER A 26 40.57 -39.69 -4.12
CA SER A 26 41.99 -39.98 -4.31
C SER A 26 42.90 -39.37 -3.22
N LYS A 27 42.43 -38.29 -2.56
CA LYS A 27 43.13 -37.66 -1.43
C LYS A 27 42.92 -38.44 -0.13
N GLU A 28 41.72 -38.99 0.09
CA GLU A 28 41.42 -39.80 1.29
C GLU A 28 42.22 -41.11 1.34
N LYS A 29 42.62 -41.65 0.19
CA LYS A 29 43.42 -42.89 0.09
C LYS A 29 44.90 -42.73 0.44
N LYS A 30 45.37 -41.53 0.81
CA LYS A 30 46.72 -41.32 1.36
C LYS A 30 46.64 -40.82 2.79
N PRO A 31 46.35 -41.68 3.79
CA PRO A 31 46.80 -41.41 5.14
C PRO A 31 48.34 -41.43 5.13
N ASP A 32 48.94 -40.39 5.70
CA ASP A 32 50.39 -40.24 5.86
C ASP A 32 51.01 -41.53 6.40
N THR A 33 51.82 -42.17 5.56
CA THR A 33 52.77 -43.22 5.97
C THR A 33 53.99 -42.47 6.50
N ASN A 34 53.94 -42.03 7.75
CA ASN A 34 55.09 -41.55 8.53
C ASN A 34 54.71 -41.49 10.01
N ASP A 35 54.62 -42.66 10.64
CA ASP A 35 54.87 -42.80 12.08
C ASP A 35 55.39 -44.21 12.35
N GLU A 36 56.66 -44.45 11.99
CA GLU A 36 57.45 -45.52 12.60
C GLU A 36 57.84 -45.04 14.01
N GLY A 37 57.02 -45.42 15.00
CA GLY A 37 57.23 -45.17 16.42
C GLY A 37 56.82 -46.39 17.23
N ASP A 38 57.81 -47.23 17.51
CA ASP A 38 57.79 -48.43 18.34
C ASP A 38 57.28 -48.16 19.78
N SER A 39 56.27 -48.91 20.23
CA SER A 39 56.15 -49.39 21.61
C SER A 39 55.01 -50.40 21.75
N GLN A 40 55.39 -51.65 22.02
CA GLN A 40 54.58 -52.67 22.67
C GLN A 40 53.92 -52.14 23.95
N ASP A 41 52.64 -52.44 24.17
CA ASP A 41 52.20 -53.04 25.45
C ASP A 41 50.76 -53.56 25.37
N GLU A 42 50.56 -54.62 26.13
CA GLU A 42 49.51 -55.63 26.07
C GLU A 42 48.08 -55.18 26.46
N ASP A 43 47.14 -56.06 26.12
CA ASP A 43 45.72 -56.05 26.45
C ASP A 43 45.41 -55.70 27.92
N GLU A 44 44.60 -54.67 28.13
CA GLU A 44 43.66 -54.60 29.26
C GLU A 44 42.28 -54.18 28.73
N GLU A 45 41.37 -55.14 28.63
CA GLU A 45 39.92 -54.93 28.50
C GLU A 45 39.42 -54.10 29.69
N LYS A 46 39.33 -52.77 29.51
CA LYS A 46 38.61 -51.89 30.43
C LYS A 46 37.11 -52.02 30.16
N PRO A 47 36.29 -52.44 31.15
CA PRO A 47 34.85 -52.56 30.97
C PRO A 47 34.27 -51.18 30.66
N THR A 48 33.74 -51.00 29.46
CA THR A 48 33.08 -49.76 29.07
C THR A 48 31.78 -49.65 29.86
N ALA A 49 31.79 -48.84 30.91
CA ALA A 49 30.59 -48.52 31.66
C ALA A 49 29.53 -47.96 30.69
N LEU A 50 28.41 -48.68 30.54
CA LEU A 50 27.23 -48.23 29.82
C LEU A 50 26.64 -47.00 30.53
N LEU A 51 27.19 -45.83 30.23
CA LEU A 51 26.65 -44.56 30.69
C LEU A 51 25.39 -44.25 29.88
N VAL A 52 24.23 -44.61 30.44
CA VAL A 52 22.92 -44.24 29.90
C VAL A 52 22.79 -42.72 29.98
N ARG A 53 23.16 -42.02 28.90
CA ARG A 53 22.98 -40.58 28.77
C ARG A 53 21.54 -40.30 28.38
N PHE A 54 20.75 -39.83 29.33
CA PHE A 54 19.41 -39.32 29.08
C PHE A 54 19.47 -38.13 28.11
N ALA A 55 18.69 -38.20 27.02
CA ALA A 55 18.62 -37.15 26.02
C ALA A 55 18.12 -35.84 26.65
N LYS A 56 18.97 -34.82 26.67
CA LYS A 56 18.61 -33.48 27.11
C LYS A 56 17.56 -32.93 26.14
N LYS A 57 16.43 -32.43 26.66
CA LYS A 57 15.37 -31.82 25.83
C LYS A 57 15.96 -30.62 25.09
N GLU A 58 16.09 -30.73 23.78
CA GLU A 58 16.64 -29.70 22.90
C GLU A 58 15.78 -28.43 22.98
N THR A 59 16.40 -27.25 23.06
CA THR A 59 15.68 -25.96 23.02
C THR A 59 15.23 -25.66 21.58
N ASP A 60 14.11 -24.96 21.43
CA ASP A 60 13.52 -24.70 20.10
C ASP A 60 14.48 -23.95 19.15
N HIS A 61 15.31 -23.07 19.70
CA HIS A 61 16.36 -22.37 18.95
C HIS A 61 17.48 -23.30 18.46
N ALA A 62 17.94 -24.23 19.31
CA ALA A 62 18.95 -25.22 18.92
C ALA A 62 18.42 -26.18 17.85
N LYS A 63 17.13 -26.58 17.97
CA LYS A 63 16.44 -27.38 16.96
C LYS A 63 16.35 -26.66 15.62
N ALA A 64 15.97 -25.37 15.62
CA ALA A 64 15.91 -24.56 14.40
C ALA A 64 17.29 -24.43 13.72
N GLN A 65 18.34 -24.19 14.49
CA GLN A 65 19.71 -24.13 13.96
C GLN A 65 20.17 -25.47 13.40
N ARG A 66 19.83 -26.59 14.06
CA ARG A 66 20.13 -27.93 13.55
C ARG A 66 19.42 -28.21 12.24
N LEU A 67 18.13 -27.83 12.11
CA LEU A 67 17.36 -28.01 10.88
C LEU A 67 17.94 -27.21 9.68
N LEU A 68 18.55 -26.05 9.94
CA LEU A 68 19.21 -25.22 8.92
C LEU A 68 20.66 -25.64 8.63
N SER A 69 21.22 -26.56 9.43
CA SER A 69 22.61 -26.99 9.26
C SER A 69 22.81 -27.81 7.99
N TYR A 70 23.96 -27.62 7.33
CA TYR A 70 24.34 -28.38 6.15
C TYR A 70 24.30 -29.90 6.39
N GLN A 71 24.73 -30.36 7.57
CA GLN A 71 24.70 -31.77 7.94
C GLN A 71 23.29 -32.35 7.98
N HIS A 72 22.31 -31.57 8.45
CA HIS A 72 20.93 -32.01 8.47
C HIS A 72 20.32 -32.08 7.06
N MET A 73 20.62 -31.09 6.21
CA MET A 73 20.21 -31.09 4.81
C MET A 73 20.82 -32.26 4.04
N GLN A 74 22.12 -32.54 4.24
CA GLN A 74 22.81 -33.68 3.62
C GLN A 74 22.22 -35.02 4.08
N LYS A 75 21.83 -35.12 5.35
CA LYS A 75 21.14 -36.30 5.87
C LYS A 75 19.76 -36.49 5.22
N GLN A 76 18.95 -35.44 5.10
CA GLN A 76 17.67 -35.52 4.39
C GLN A 76 17.84 -35.94 2.93
N MET A 77 18.84 -35.39 2.23
CA MET A 77 19.16 -35.79 0.85
C MET A 77 19.60 -37.26 0.75
N ALA A 78 20.31 -37.78 1.75
CA ALA A 78 20.75 -39.18 1.80
C ALA A 78 19.65 -40.16 2.21
N GLU A 79 18.57 -39.67 2.85
CA GLU A 79 17.40 -40.47 3.22
C GLU A 79 16.49 -40.73 2.01
N GLU A 80 16.57 -39.92 0.95
CA GLU A 80 15.82 -40.14 -0.29
C GLU A 80 16.40 -41.33 -1.09
N PRO A 81 15.58 -42.35 -1.43
CA PRO A 81 16.07 -43.54 -2.11
C PRO A 81 16.41 -43.25 -3.57
N TRP A 82 17.53 -43.83 -4.04
CA TRP A 82 17.90 -43.79 -5.44
C TRP A 82 16.86 -44.50 -6.32
N THR A 83 16.46 -43.83 -7.40
CA THR A 83 15.59 -44.41 -8.42
C THR A 83 16.39 -44.58 -9.70
N ASP A 84 16.62 -45.82 -10.10
CA ASP A 84 17.30 -46.13 -11.35
C ASP A 84 16.39 -45.79 -12.53
N VAL A 85 16.94 -45.03 -13.49
CA VAL A 85 16.24 -44.62 -14.70
C VAL A 85 16.97 -45.11 -15.94
N ASN A 86 16.21 -45.54 -16.94
CA ASN A 86 16.76 -45.94 -18.22
C ASN A 86 16.87 -44.72 -19.14
N TYR A 87 18.08 -44.43 -19.60
CA TYR A 87 18.31 -43.36 -20.56
C TYR A 87 17.98 -43.83 -21.99
N PHE A 88 17.04 -43.14 -22.64
CA PHE A 88 16.74 -43.30 -24.06
C PHE A 88 17.21 -42.06 -24.83
N GLY A 89 18.04 -42.26 -25.85
CA GLY A 89 18.55 -41.17 -26.67
C GLY A 89 17.45 -40.46 -27.47
N ILE A 90 17.79 -39.31 -28.06
CA ILE A 90 16.83 -38.45 -28.75
C ILE A 90 16.13 -39.12 -29.95
N ASN A 91 16.81 -40.05 -30.63
CA ASN A 91 16.29 -40.75 -31.82
C ASN A 91 15.63 -42.11 -31.49
N HIS A 92 15.53 -42.48 -30.22
CA HIS A 92 14.90 -43.73 -29.83
C HIS A 92 13.37 -43.65 -29.98
N ALA A 93 12.71 -44.72 -30.40
CA ALA A 93 11.26 -44.74 -30.68
C ALA A 93 10.42 -44.21 -29.51
N LYS A 94 10.73 -44.66 -28.27
CA LYS A 94 10.06 -44.17 -27.04
C LYS A 94 10.16 -42.65 -26.86
N SER A 95 11.31 -42.06 -27.19
CA SER A 95 11.52 -40.61 -27.08
C SER A 95 10.68 -39.84 -28.10
N VAL A 96 10.45 -40.42 -29.28
CA VAL A 96 9.58 -39.86 -30.32
C VAL A 96 8.11 -39.91 -29.87
N ASP A 97 7.69 -41.03 -29.29
CA ASP A 97 6.32 -41.20 -28.78
C ASP A 97 6.00 -40.21 -27.65
N GLU A 98 6.90 -40.07 -26.66
CA GLU A 98 6.76 -39.10 -25.58
C GLU A 98 6.76 -37.65 -26.10
N ARG A 99 7.58 -37.33 -27.11
CA ARG A 99 7.56 -36.00 -27.75
C ARG A 99 6.20 -35.70 -28.39
N ASN A 100 5.51 -36.71 -28.93
CA ASN A 100 4.20 -36.51 -29.53
C ASN A 100 3.13 -36.15 -28.48
N LEU A 101 3.35 -36.48 -27.20
CA LEU A 101 2.48 -36.07 -26.09
C LEU A 101 2.59 -34.57 -25.76
N LEU A 102 3.59 -33.86 -26.30
CA LEU A 102 3.73 -32.42 -26.12
C LEU A 102 2.71 -31.61 -26.92
N PHE A 103 2.07 -32.22 -27.92
CA PHE A 103 1.08 -31.54 -28.75
C PHE A 103 -0.31 -31.57 -28.10
N CYS A 104 -0.96 -30.41 -28.02
CA CYS A 104 -2.38 -30.34 -27.68
C CYS A 104 -3.21 -30.82 -28.88
N GLN A 105 -4.14 -31.75 -28.65
CA GLN A 105 -5.02 -32.29 -29.71
C GLN A 105 -6.19 -31.35 -30.04
N GLU A 106 -6.52 -30.42 -29.14
CA GLU A 106 -7.63 -29.47 -29.30
C GLU A 106 -7.10 -28.06 -29.60
N MET A 107 -7.00 -27.71 -30.89
CA MET A 107 -6.51 -26.39 -31.33
C MET A 107 -7.63 -25.34 -31.53
N ASN A 108 -8.89 -25.76 -31.58
CA ASN A 108 -10.03 -24.91 -31.96
C ASN A 108 -10.98 -24.57 -30.81
N THR A 109 -10.56 -24.78 -29.57
CA THR A 109 -11.38 -24.47 -28.38
C THR A 109 -11.09 -23.04 -27.95
N GLU A 110 -12.11 -22.18 -27.94
CA GLU A 110 -11.99 -20.81 -27.44
C GLU A 110 -11.66 -20.83 -25.93
N VAL A 111 -10.56 -20.16 -25.55
CA VAL A 111 -10.11 -20.09 -24.16
C VAL A 111 -10.87 -18.98 -23.45
N LEU A 112 -11.87 -19.35 -22.66
CA LEU A 112 -12.70 -18.42 -21.88
C LEU A 112 -12.03 -17.89 -20.59
N GLU A 113 -10.87 -18.43 -20.21
CA GLU A 113 -10.25 -18.18 -18.90
C GLU A 113 -9.42 -16.88 -18.85
N PHE A 114 -9.12 -16.28 -20.00
CA PHE A 114 -8.28 -15.08 -20.16
C PHE A 114 -9.10 -13.80 -20.44
N ASP A 115 -10.18 -13.57 -19.69
CA ASP A 115 -10.95 -12.31 -19.77
C ASP A 115 -10.74 -11.35 -18.57
N PRO A 116 -9.51 -10.95 -18.20
CA PRO A 116 -9.34 -9.70 -17.47
C PRO A 116 -9.24 -8.55 -18.47
N SER A 117 -10.05 -7.50 -18.25
CA SER A 117 -9.78 -6.17 -18.83
C SER A 117 -8.32 -5.77 -18.55
N SER A 118 -7.73 -4.96 -19.44
CA SER A 118 -6.33 -4.52 -19.29
C SER A 118 -6.04 -3.92 -17.90
N SER A 119 -7.00 -3.23 -17.30
CA SER A 119 -6.91 -2.68 -15.95
C SER A 119 -6.82 -3.77 -14.87
N ASN A 120 -7.68 -4.79 -14.94
CA ASN A 120 -7.69 -5.90 -13.98
C ASN A 120 -6.42 -6.74 -14.06
N TYR A 121 -5.86 -6.91 -15.26
CA TYR A 121 -4.60 -7.62 -15.45
C TYR A 121 -3.44 -6.91 -14.74
N VAL A 122 -3.34 -5.59 -14.92
CA VAL A 122 -2.30 -4.76 -14.27
C VAL A 122 -2.45 -4.77 -12.74
N GLU A 123 -3.67 -4.68 -12.21
CA GLU A 123 -3.92 -4.75 -10.77
C GLU A 123 -3.48 -6.09 -10.16
N ARG A 124 -3.65 -7.21 -10.89
CA ARG A 124 -3.16 -8.52 -10.44
C ARG A 124 -1.64 -8.65 -10.48
N LEU A 125 -0.99 -8.07 -11.49
CA LEU A 125 0.49 -8.04 -11.57
C LEU A 125 1.10 -7.15 -10.48
N MET A 126 0.38 -6.12 -10.08
CA MET A 126 0.81 -5.12 -9.12
C MET A 126 -0.19 -5.03 -7.97
N PRO A 127 -0.28 -6.06 -7.10
CA PRO A 127 -1.17 -6.02 -5.96
C PRO A 127 -0.82 -4.78 -5.13
N SER A 128 -1.80 -3.89 -4.94
CA SER A 128 -1.60 -2.70 -4.12
C SER A 128 -1.11 -3.12 -2.74
N THR A 129 -0.01 -2.52 -2.26
CA THR A 129 0.59 -2.76 -0.93
C THR A 129 -0.30 -2.26 0.23
N ALA A 130 -1.62 -2.24 0.03
CA ALA A 130 -2.63 -1.66 0.91
C ALA A 130 -2.72 -2.35 2.28
N GLU A 131 -2.07 -3.49 2.50
CA GLU A 131 -1.93 -4.06 3.84
C GLU A 131 -1.11 -3.18 4.81
N THR A 132 -0.48 -2.10 4.32
CA THR A 132 0.24 -1.14 5.18
C THR A 132 -0.59 0.06 5.65
N SER A 133 -1.88 0.18 5.29
CA SER A 133 -2.71 1.32 5.72
C SER A 133 -3.49 1.12 7.03
N SER A 134 -3.13 0.14 7.87
CA SER A 134 -3.67 0.01 9.23
C SER A 134 -2.78 0.63 10.30
N ALA A 135 -1.58 1.14 9.95
CA ALA A 135 -0.80 1.98 10.83
C ALA A 135 -1.20 3.44 10.63
N SER A 136 -2.08 3.93 11.49
CA SER A 136 -2.30 5.35 11.72
C SER A 136 -0.96 6.00 12.13
N SER A 137 -0.21 6.48 11.15
CA SER A 137 0.91 7.38 11.39
C SER A 137 0.36 8.68 11.98
N PRO A 138 0.80 9.13 13.16
CA PRO A 138 0.47 10.44 13.70
C PRO A 138 1.38 11.49 13.04
N GLN A 139 1.36 11.57 11.71
CA GLN A 139 1.94 12.73 11.02
C GLN A 139 0.88 13.83 10.92
N PRO A 140 1.26 15.11 11.10
CA PRO A 140 0.35 16.23 10.87
C PRO A 140 0.08 16.32 9.36
N SER A 141 -0.93 15.57 8.90
CA SER A 141 -1.27 15.39 7.50
C SER A 141 -2.07 16.57 6.97
N ASN A 142 -1.37 17.66 6.63
CA ASN A 142 -1.96 18.69 5.78
C ASN A 142 -2.14 18.22 4.33
N PHE A 143 -1.67 17.01 3.98
CA PHE A 143 -1.69 16.46 2.63
C PHE A 143 -2.70 15.32 2.52
N THR A 144 -3.93 15.66 2.14
CA THR A 144 -4.96 14.69 1.75
C THR A 144 -4.91 14.54 0.23
N THR A 145 -4.58 13.36 -0.27
CA THR A 145 -4.57 13.10 -1.72
C THR A 145 -5.97 12.81 -2.24
N MET A 146 -6.24 13.12 -3.51
CA MET A 146 -7.52 12.78 -4.15
C MET A 146 -7.80 11.27 -4.13
N ALA A 147 -6.78 10.42 -4.18
CA ALA A 147 -6.93 8.99 -4.05
C ALA A 147 -7.43 8.57 -2.64
N HIS A 148 -6.98 9.26 -1.58
CA HIS A 148 -7.49 9.02 -0.24
C HIS A 148 -8.94 9.50 -0.11
N VAL A 149 -9.25 10.70 -0.60
CA VAL A 149 -10.62 11.24 -0.60
C VAL A 149 -11.59 10.25 -1.24
N ARG A 150 -11.26 9.71 -2.43
CA ARG A 150 -12.12 8.76 -3.15
C ARG A 150 -12.37 7.42 -2.44
N LYS A 151 -11.61 7.10 -1.39
CA LYS A 151 -11.83 5.91 -0.56
C LYS A 151 -12.77 6.17 0.63
N LEU A 152 -13.03 7.43 0.96
CA LEU A 152 -13.93 7.82 2.05
C LEU A 152 -15.39 7.67 1.60
N ASP A 153 -16.32 7.69 2.55
CA ASP A 153 -17.74 7.76 2.21
C ASP A 153 -18.09 9.13 1.60
N ILE A 154 -19.27 9.25 0.99
CA ILE A 154 -19.67 10.49 0.28
C ILE A 154 -19.69 11.70 1.24
N ILE A 155 -20.04 11.47 2.51
CA ILE A 155 -20.19 12.55 3.50
C ILE A 155 -18.82 13.11 3.86
N ASP A 156 -17.88 12.24 4.19
CA ASP A 156 -16.51 12.57 4.53
C ASP A 156 -15.75 13.09 3.31
N GLN A 157 -16.06 12.63 2.09
CA GLN A 157 -15.54 13.23 0.86
C GLN A 157 -15.94 14.71 0.76
N VAL A 158 -17.23 15.01 0.85
CA VAL A 158 -17.75 16.39 0.78
C VAL A 158 -17.13 17.25 1.88
N LYS A 159 -17.12 16.75 3.12
CA LYS A 159 -16.54 17.46 4.27
C LYS A 159 -15.05 17.75 4.07
N THR A 160 -14.27 16.76 3.64
CA THR A 160 -12.83 16.90 3.40
C THR A 160 -12.55 17.89 2.28
N LEU A 161 -13.26 17.79 1.15
CA LEU A 161 -13.14 18.73 0.04
C LEU A 161 -13.43 20.17 0.47
N LEU A 162 -14.52 20.40 1.20
CA LEU A 162 -14.90 21.72 1.71
C LEU A 162 -13.85 22.30 2.67
N ILE A 163 -13.31 21.50 3.59
CA ILE A 163 -12.27 21.94 4.52
C ILE A 163 -10.98 22.33 3.78
N HIS A 164 -10.57 21.54 2.78
CA HIS A 164 -9.34 21.80 2.03
C HIS A 164 -9.48 22.95 1.02
N ALA A 165 -10.62 23.08 0.33
CA ALA A 165 -10.86 24.13 -0.66
C ALA A 165 -11.34 25.46 -0.06
N LYS A 166 -12.03 25.41 1.10
CA LYS A 166 -12.68 26.52 1.81
C LYS A 166 -13.83 27.21 1.07
N LEU A 167 -13.81 27.22 -0.26
CA LEU A 167 -14.80 27.81 -1.15
C LEU A 167 -14.89 26.99 -2.44
N MET A 168 -16.09 26.54 -2.82
CA MET A 168 -16.36 25.80 -4.06
C MET A 168 -17.78 26.07 -4.59
N SER A 169 -17.99 25.92 -5.89
CA SER A 169 -19.32 25.84 -6.50
C SER A 169 -19.95 24.45 -6.32
N PHE A 170 -21.27 24.35 -6.44
CA PHE A 170 -21.97 23.06 -6.34
C PHE A 170 -21.56 22.08 -7.43
N SER A 171 -21.39 22.58 -8.67
CA SER A 171 -20.98 21.78 -9.83
C SER A 171 -19.58 21.19 -9.65
N GLU A 172 -18.62 21.98 -9.15
CA GLU A 172 -17.27 21.51 -8.83
C GLU A 172 -17.30 20.38 -7.80
N ILE A 173 -18.09 20.53 -6.72
CA ILE A 173 -18.20 19.49 -5.69
C ILE A 173 -18.72 18.19 -6.32
N CYS A 174 -19.82 18.24 -7.05
CA CYS A 174 -20.40 17.07 -7.72
C CYS A 174 -19.43 16.41 -8.72
N SER A 175 -18.62 17.19 -9.44
CA SER A 175 -17.66 16.67 -10.43
C SER A 175 -16.50 15.89 -9.82
N VAL A 176 -16.17 16.16 -8.56
CA VAL A 176 -14.98 15.59 -7.89
C VAL A 176 -15.32 14.33 -7.08
N LEU A 177 -16.59 14.13 -6.70
CA LEU A 177 -17.04 13.00 -5.89
C LEU A 177 -16.92 11.66 -6.63
N HIS A 178 -16.55 10.62 -5.90
CA HIS A 178 -16.46 9.26 -6.42
C HIS A 178 -16.94 8.21 -5.40
N PRO A 179 -17.92 7.35 -5.72
CA PRO A 179 -18.70 7.32 -6.95
C PRO A 179 -19.61 8.55 -7.09
N PRO A 180 -20.12 8.85 -8.30
CA PRO A 180 -21.08 9.94 -8.48
C PRO A 180 -22.33 9.70 -7.62
N ALA A 181 -22.73 10.73 -6.88
CA ALA A 181 -23.81 10.67 -5.90
C ALA A 181 -25.02 11.49 -6.36
N ASN A 182 -26.20 11.16 -5.82
CA ASN A 182 -27.41 11.93 -6.07
C ASN A 182 -27.24 13.37 -5.53
N GLU A 183 -27.50 14.36 -6.38
CA GLU A 183 -27.39 15.79 -6.07
C GLU A 183 -28.17 16.21 -4.81
N GLN A 184 -29.36 15.64 -4.55
CA GLN A 184 -30.14 15.98 -3.35
C GLN A 184 -29.44 15.50 -2.07
N THR A 185 -28.81 14.33 -2.11
CA THR A 185 -28.03 13.80 -0.98
C THR A 185 -26.77 14.63 -0.75
N VAL A 186 -26.09 14.97 -1.84
CA VAL A 186 -24.91 15.85 -1.81
C VAL A 186 -25.27 17.22 -1.23
N LEU A 187 -26.36 17.83 -1.68
CA LEU A 187 -26.83 19.12 -1.18
C LEU A 187 -27.12 19.10 0.33
N LYS A 188 -27.84 18.09 0.81
CA LYS A 188 -28.09 17.92 2.26
C LYS A 188 -26.80 17.79 3.06
N CYS A 189 -25.83 17.04 2.54
CA CYS A 189 -24.53 16.89 3.18
C CYS A 189 -23.74 18.21 3.20
N ILE A 190 -23.74 18.95 2.09
CA ILE A 190 -23.08 20.26 2.00
C ILE A 190 -23.70 21.23 3.00
N GLN A 191 -25.02 21.30 3.11
CA GLN A 191 -25.73 22.19 4.06
C GLN A 191 -25.36 21.94 5.53
N GLN A 192 -24.96 20.71 5.88
CA GLN A 192 -24.48 20.39 7.22
C GLN A 192 -23.08 20.97 7.50
N HIS A 193 -22.25 21.14 6.48
CA HIS A 193 -20.82 21.47 6.62
C HIS A 193 -20.42 22.83 6.04
N ALA A 194 -21.29 23.47 5.26
CA ALA A 194 -21.03 24.73 4.57
C ALA A 194 -22.25 25.66 4.62
N VAL A 195 -22.00 26.93 4.28
CA VAL A 195 -23.00 28.00 4.13
C VAL A 195 -22.94 28.55 2.71
N LEU A 196 -24.08 28.95 2.17
CA LEU A 196 -24.17 29.52 0.83
C LEU A 196 -23.91 31.03 0.88
N VAL A 197 -22.91 31.51 0.15
CA VAL A 197 -22.54 32.92 0.04
C VAL A 197 -22.26 33.24 -1.43
N GLN A 198 -22.95 34.25 -1.99
CA GLN A 198 -22.76 34.66 -3.39
C GLN A 198 -22.92 33.49 -4.39
N GLY A 199 -23.88 32.60 -4.15
CA GLY A 199 -24.13 31.42 -5.00
C GLY A 199 -23.09 30.28 -4.85
N SER A 200 -22.07 30.44 -4.01
CA SER A 200 -21.02 29.44 -3.77
C SER A 200 -21.06 28.90 -2.34
N TRP A 201 -20.55 27.68 -2.16
CA TRP A 201 -20.50 27.00 -0.85
C TRP A 201 -19.19 27.30 -0.12
N VAL A 202 -19.31 27.87 1.07
CA VAL A 202 -18.20 28.20 1.97
C VAL A 202 -18.26 27.29 3.18
N VAL A 203 -17.17 26.58 3.49
CA VAL A 203 -17.11 25.70 4.67
C VAL A 203 -17.40 26.47 5.96
N LYS A 204 -18.12 25.88 6.92
CA LYS A 204 -18.42 26.49 8.22
C LYS A 204 -17.17 26.78 9.04
N SER A 205 -17.18 27.89 9.79
CA SER A 205 -16.00 28.36 10.52
C SER A 205 -15.52 27.40 11.61
N GLU A 206 -16.44 26.72 12.28
CA GLU A 206 -16.13 25.70 13.30
C GLU A 206 -15.34 24.49 12.75
N LEU A 207 -15.45 24.21 11.45
CA LEU A 207 -14.69 23.12 10.82
C LEU A 207 -13.28 23.54 10.42
N VAL A 208 -13.08 24.82 10.10
CA VAL A 208 -11.76 25.39 9.78
C VAL A 208 -10.95 25.65 11.06
N TYR A 209 -11.65 26.11 12.10
CA TYR A 209 -11.08 26.46 13.41
C TYR A 209 -11.80 25.69 14.53
N PRO A 210 -11.50 24.38 14.69
CA PRO A 210 -12.04 23.59 15.79
C PRO A 210 -11.55 24.12 17.15
N LYS A 211 -12.29 23.78 18.22
CA LYS A 211 -11.98 24.21 19.59
C LYS A 211 -10.54 23.86 19.97
N GLY A 212 -9.82 24.83 20.52
CA GLY A 212 -8.42 24.68 20.94
C GLY A 212 -7.39 24.99 19.85
N LYS A 213 -7.81 25.25 18.60
CA LYS A 213 -6.92 25.77 17.55
C LYS A 213 -6.73 27.27 17.74
N THR A 214 -5.49 27.74 17.63
CA THR A 214 -5.13 29.16 17.68
C THR A 214 -4.77 29.68 16.29
N SER A 215 -4.68 31.01 16.13
CA SER A 215 -4.19 31.60 14.88
C SER A 215 -2.74 31.15 14.58
N ALA A 216 -2.39 31.16 13.30
CA ALA A 216 -1.02 30.96 12.84
C ALA A 216 -0.13 32.19 13.09
N PHE A 217 -0.70 33.39 13.20
CA PHE A 217 0.04 34.65 13.32
C PHE A 217 -0.08 35.29 14.71
N SER A 218 -1.05 34.86 15.51
CA SER A 218 -1.35 35.45 16.81
C SER A 218 -1.88 34.41 17.80
N CYS A 219 -2.05 34.80 19.07
CA CYS A 219 -2.65 33.94 20.09
C CYS A 219 -4.19 34.05 20.12
N SER A 220 -4.82 34.46 19.03
CA SER A 220 -6.29 34.54 18.95
C SER A 220 -6.92 33.16 19.03
N THR A 221 -8.00 33.07 19.82
CA THR A 221 -8.72 31.80 20.05
C THR A 221 -9.57 31.41 18.84
N SER A 222 -9.89 30.11 18.74
CA SER A 222 -10.81 29.56 17.73
C SER A 222 -12.13 30.31 17.66
N GLU A 223 -12.71 30.69 18.80
CA GLU A 223 -14.00 31.40 18.85
C GLU A 223 -13.90 32.80 18.24
N THR A 224 -12.77 33.48 18.45
CA THR A 224 -12.53 34.83 17.92
C THR A 224 -12.34 34.79 16.40
N LEU A 225 -11.57 33.80 15.91
CA LEU A 225 -11.37 33.57 14.48
C LEU A 225 -12.68 33.18 13.77
N CYS A 226 -13.49 32.32 14.38
CA CYS A 226 -14.81 31.96 13.84
C CYS A 226 -15.71 33.18 13.69
N ARG A 227 -15.86 33.99 14.74
CA ARG A 227 -16.71 35.20 14.69
C ARG A 227 -16.23 36.21 13.66
N ALA A 228 -14.91 36.38 13.54
CA ALA A 228 -14.31 37.23 12.53
C ALA A 228 -14.60 36.75 11.12
N ARG A 229 -14.41 35.44 10.88
CA ARG A 229 -14.70 34.80 9.59
C ARG A 229 -16.17 34.91 9.24
N ASP A 230 -17.06 34.63 10.18
CA ASP A 230 -18.51 34.73 9.98
C ASP A 230 -18.93 36.17 9.67
N TYR A 231 -18.31 37.17 10.31
CA TYR A 231 -18.53 38.58 9.98
C TYR A 231 -18.07 38.92 8.55
N ILE A 232 -16.91 38.42 8.12
CA ILE A 232 -16.43 38.58 6.73
C ILE A 232 -17.43 37.96 5.74
N LEU A 233 -17.90 36.74 6.01
CA LEU A 233 -18.89 36.06 5.17
C LEU A 233 -20.22 36.81 5.13
N TYR A 234 -20.66 37.35 6.26
CA TYR A 234 -21.84 38.22 6.34
C TYR A 234 -21.67 39.49 5.51
N ARG A 235 -20.50 40.15 5.53
CA ARG A 235 -20.26 41.31 4.67
C ARG A 235 -20.34 40.94 3.18
N PHE A 236 -19.91 39.73 2.82
CA PHE A 236 -20.06 39.21 1.47
C PHE A 236 -21.51 38.86 1.08
N THR A 237 -22.47 38.73 2.00
CA THR A 237 -23.89 38.60 1.62
C THR A 237 -24.51 39.94 1.23
N GLN A 238 -23.93 41.05 1.68
CA GLN A 238 -24.41 42.41 1.42
C GLN A 238 -23.75 43.06 0.20
N SER A 239 -22.47 42.80 -0.02
CA SER A 239 -21.68 43.35 -1.10
C SER A 239 -20.72 42.30 -1.65
N ARG A 240 -20.44 42.33 -2.95
CA ARG A 240 -19.43 41.47 -3.56
C ARG A 240 -18.00 41.86 -3.15
N THR A 241 -17.82 43.09 -2.68
CA THR A 241 -16.52 43.66 -2.34
C THR A 241 -16.52 44.20 -0.91
N ILE A 242 -15.38 44.05 -0.23
CA ILE A 242 -15.17 44.53 1.14
C ILE A 242 -13.83 45.27 1.27
N GLN A 243 -13.78 46.24 2.18
CA GLN A 243 -12.54 46.94 2.53
C GLN A 243 -11.92 46.32 3.78
N ARG A 244 -10.62 46.05 3.72
CA ARG A 244 -9.87 45.44 4.84
C ARG A 244 -9.95 46.29 6.11
N ASN A 245 -9.82 47.60 5.97
CA ASN A 245 -9.78 48.51 7.11
C ASN A 245 -11.12 48.54 7.88
N ASP A 246 -12.25 48.37 7.16
CA ASP A 246 -13.57 48.25 7.77
C ASP A 246 -13.73 46.96 8.58
N ILE A 247 -13.07 45.88 8.15
CA ILE A 247 -13.07 44.61 8.88
C ILE A 247 -12.19 44.71 10.13
N ILE A 248 -10.98 45.28 10.00
CA ILE A 248 -10.05 45.46 11.13
C ILE A 248 -10.65 46.35 12.22
N SER A 249 -11.36 47.41 11.86
CA SER A 249 -11.97 48.30 12.85
C SER A 249 -13.10 47.64 13.64
N MET A 250 -13.77 46.64 13.05
CA MET A 250 -14.88 45.91 13.65
C MET A 250 -14.42 44.67 14.42
N VAL A 251 -13.40 43.98 13.91
CA VAL A 251 -12.93 42.71 14.43
C VAL A 251 -11.65 42.94 15.24
N LYS A 252 -11.64 42.52 16.51
CA LYS A 252 -10.50 42.62 17.42
C LYS A 252 -9.39 41.60 17.10
N LEU A 253 -8.92 41.57 15.86
CA LEU A 253 -7.86 40.70 15.35
C LEU A 253 -6.72 41.52 14.76
N THR A 254 -5.54 40.91 14.64
CA THR A 254 -4.39 41.55 13.99
C THR A 254 -4.63 41.70 12.49
N GLU A 255 -3.93 42.62 11.82
CA GLU A 255 -4.06 42.78 10.37
C GLU A 255 -3.72 41.49 9.61
N ASN A 256 -2.74 40.73 10.11
CA ASN A 256 -2.31 39.47 9.50
C ASN A 256 -3.41 38.41 9.57
N ASP A 257 -4.07 38.28 10.73
CA ASP A 257 -5.20 37.35 10.89
C ASP A 257 -6.36 37.71 9.96
N VAL A 258 -6.69 39.00 9.87
CA VAL A 258 -7.76 39.47 8.98
C VAL A 258 -7.39 39.21 7.51
N ASN A 259 -6.15 39.47 7.10
CA ASN A 259 -5.69 39.18 5.74
C ASN A 259 -5.80 37.69 5.41
N ASP A 260 -5.36 36.80 6.31
CA ASP A 260 -5.44 35.35 6.11
C ASP A 260 -6.89 34.89 5.95
N LEU A 261 -7.79 35.37 6.82
CA LEU A 261 -9.21 35.05 6.76
C LEU A 261 -9.86 35.51 5.45
N ILE A 262 -9.58 36.74 5.02
CA ILE A 262 -10.15 37.26 3.77
C ILE A 262 -9.58 36.47 2.58
N GLN A 263 -8.29 36.16 2.56
CA GLN A 263 -7.63 35.44 1.48
C GLN A 263 -8.16 34.00 1.29
N GLN A 264 -8.83 33.41 2.30
CA GLN A 264 -9.50 32.12 2.13
C GLN A 264 -10.64 32.18 1.12
N VAL A 265 -11.40 33.29 1.07
CA VAL A 265 -12.65 33.40 0.29
C VAL A 265 -12.65 34.52 -0.76
N ALA A 266 -11.67 35.42 -0.72
CA ALA A 266 -11.59 36.59 -1.58
C ALA A 266 -10.20 36.77 -2.20
N THR A 267 -10.16 37.51 -3.29
CA THR A 267 -8.94 37.94 -3.99
C THR A 267 -8.83 39.46 -3.96
N ARG A 268 -7.60 39.95 -3.85
CA ARG A 268 -7.35 41.40 -3.83
C ARG A 268 -7.46 41.96 -5.25
N SER A 269 -8.33 42.95 -5.43
CA SER A 269 -8.54 43.67 -6.68
C SER A 269 -8.03 45.10 -6.55
N VAL A 270 -7.26 45.55 -7.53
CA VAL A 270 -6.64 46.88 -7.55
C VAL A 270 -7.76 47.93 -7.60
N ASN A 271 -7.70 48.94 -6.72
CA ASN A 271 -8.68 50.04 -6.58
C ASN A 271 -10.09 49.67 -6.09
N VAL A 272 -10.41 48.38 -5.91
CA VAL A 272 -11.74 47.93 -5.47
C VAL A 272 -11.72 47.38 -4.04
N GLY A 273 -10.58 46.81 -3.60
CA GLY A 273 -10.45 46.18 -2.29
C GLY A 273 -10.39 44.66 -2.41
N TRP A 274 -11.16 43.94 -1.61
CA TRP A 274 -11.25 42.47 -1.67
C TRP A 274 -12.55 42.04 -2.31
N GLU A 275 -12.46 41.28 -3.39
CA GLU A 275 -13.60 40.76 -4.13
C GLU A 275 -13.76 39.26 -3.89
N PHE A 276 -15.00 38.79 -3.76
CA PHE A 276 -15.31 37.37 -3.64
C PHE A 276 -14.73 36.56 -4.82
N LYS A 277 -13.99 35.47 -4.52
CA LYS A 277 -13.18 34.73 -5.53
C LYS A 277 -13.99 34.17 -6.68
N LEU A 278 -15.16 33.59 -6.39
CA LEU A 278 -15.97 32.92 -7.40
C LEU A 278 -17.00 33.89 -8.00
N PRO A 279 -17.36 33.72 -9.28
CA PRO A 279 -18.50 34.42 -9.85
C PRO A 279 -19.79 34.02 -9.12
N TYR A 280 -20.82 34.86 -9.21
CA TYR A 280 -22.13 34.52 -8.67
C TYR A 280 -22.75 33.40 -9.51
N ASP A 281 -22.99 32.24 -8.89
CA ASP A 281 -23.54 31.07 -9.56
C ASP A 281 -25.07 31.18 -9.70
N GLU A 282 -25.52 31.93 -10.71
CA GLU A 282 -26.94 32.12 -11.01
C GLU A 282 -27.65 30.79 -11.29
N ASN A 283 -26.97 29.88 -12.00
CA ASN A 283 -27.54 28.60 -12.38
C ASN A 283 -27.88 27.76 -11.16
N PHE A 284 -27.01 27.75 -10.16
CA PHE A 284 -27.29 27.03 -8.91
C PHE A 284 -28.39 27.70 -8.10
N VAL A 285 -28.41 29.04 -8.01
CA VAL A 285 -29.39 29.76 -7.20
C VAL A 285 -30.81 29.72 -7.79
N GLN A 286 -30.93 29.67 -9.11
CA GLN A 286 -32.23 29.62 -9.80
C GLN A 286 -32.86 28.22 -9.84
N ARG A 287 -32.10 27.19 -9.47
CA ARG A 287 -32.49 25.78 -9.51
C ARG A 287 -33.30 25.37 -8.28
#